data_AF-A0A0F9CRP2-F1
#
_entry.id   AF-A0A0F9CRP2-F1
#
_cell.length_a   1.000
_cell.length_b   1.000
_cell.length_c   1.000
_cell.angle_alpha   90.00
_cell.angle_beta   90.00
_cell.angle_gamma   90.00
#
_symmetry.space_group_name_H-M   'P 1'
#
loop_
_entity.id
_entity.type
_entity.pdbx_description
1 polymer ?
#
loop_
_entity_poly.entity_id
_entity_poly.type
_entity_poly.pdbx_seq_one_letter_code
_entity_poly.pdbx_strand_id
1 'polypeptide(L)'
;MATPRVISRKTTDLDSDYKWGFVTDVESDVAPKGLNEDIIRLISGKKNEPEWMLAWRLRAYRHWGKLNYEEPRWAKVSFAPIDYQDVRYYAAPISTKNPESLDEVDPEMV
;
A
#
# COMPACT_ATOMS: atom_id res chain seq x y z
N MET A 1 2.19 6.39 -18.06
CA MET A 1 1.23 6.15 -16.96
C MET A 1 0.13 5.25 -17.51
N ALA A 2 -0.19 4.14 -16.85
CA ALA A 2 -1.16 3.15 -17.36
C ALA A 2 -2.56 3.48 -16.83
N THR A 3 -3.51 3.70 -17.73
CA THR A 3 -4.91 4.06 -17.44
C THR A 3 -5.61 2.95 -16.63
N PRO A 4 -6.23 3.25 -15.48
CA PRO A 4 -6.92 2.24 -14.69
C PRO A 4 -8.24 1.81 -15.35
N ARG A 5 -8.41 0.51 -15.61
CA ARG A 5 -9.65 -0.04 -16.21
C ARG A 5 -10.75 -0.22 -15.16
N VAL A 6 -11.90 0.39 -15.40
CA VAL A 6 -13.11 0.27 -14.57
C VAL A 6 -13.71 -1.14 -14.71
N ILE A 7 -14.01 -1.80 -13.60
CA ILE A 7 -14.61 -3.15 -13.59
C ILE A 7 -16.14 -3.01 -13.50
N SER A 8 -16.84 -3.03 -14.65
CA SER A 8 -18.30 -3.25 -14.72
C SER A 8 -18.59 -4.72 -15.03
N ARG A 9 -19.54 -5.34 -14.31
CA ARG A 9 -19.92 -6.76 -14.52
C ARG A 9 -20.77 -7.01 -15.79
N LYS A 10 -21.18 -5.97 -16.53
CA LYS A 10 -22.13 -6.13 -17.66
C LYS A 10 -21.84 -5.28 -18.90
N THR A 11 -20.75 -4.50 -18.95
CA THR A 11 -20.53 -3.54 -20.04
C THR A 11 -19.16 -3.78 -20.67
N THR A 12 -19.13 -4.15 -21.94
CA THR A 12 -17.91 -4.47 -22.70
C THR A 12 -17.19 -3.21 -23.19
N ASP A 13 -17.92 -2.12 -23.45
CA ASP A 13 -17.36 -0.85 -23.93
C ASP A 13 -17.55 0.25 -22.87
N LEU A 14 -16.57 0.38 -21.98
CA LEU A 14 -16.37 1.58 -21.18
C LEU A 14 -15.31 2.44 -21.87
N ASP A 15 -15.63 2.89 -23.10
CA ASP A 15 -14.73 3.70 -23.94
C ASP A 15 -14.63 5.16 -23.47
N SER A 16 -15.41 5.53 -22.44
CA SER A 16 -15.27 6.82 -21.77
C SER A 16 -14.76 6.63 -20.36
N ASP A 17 -13.58 7.18 -20.09
CA ASP A 17 -13.13 7.44 -18.73
C ASP A 17 -14.26 8.16 -17.96
N TYR A 18 -14.46 7.78 -16.70
CA TYR A 18 -15.46 8.42 -15.85
C TYR A 18 -15.12 9.90 -15.75
N LYS A 19 -15.91 10.74 -16.44
CA LYS A 19 -15.66 12.19 -16.61
C LYS A 19 -15.54 12.97 -15.30
N TRP A 20 -15.97 12.37 -14.19
CA TRP A 20 -15.99 12.96 -12.85
C TRP A 20 -15.06 12.22 -11.88
N GLY A 21 -14.06 11.50 -12.39
CA GLY A 21 -13.08 10.82 -11.55
C GLY A 21 -12.21 11.83 -10.81
N PHE A 22 -12.20 11.76 -9.48
CA PHE A 22 -11.28 12.53 -8.66
C PHE A 22 -9.93 11.81 -8.64
N VAL A 23 -8.92 12.38 -9.30
CA VAL A 23 -7.53 11.90 -9.28
C VAL A 23 -6.67 13.05 -8.81
N THR A 24 -5.95 12.84 -7.70
CA THR A 24 -4.95 13.78 -7.21
C THR A 24 -3.59 13.12 -7.33
N ASP A 25 -2.68 13.72 -8.08
CA ASP A 25 -1.31 13.22 -8.20
C ASP A 25 -0.52 13.72 -6.99
N VAL A 26 -0.26 12.83 -6.04
CA VAL A 26 0.47 13.15 -4.81
C VAL A 26 1.85 12.51 -4.89
N GLU A 27 2.88 13.36 -4.86
CA GLU A 27 4.25 12.89 -4.77
C GLU A 27 4.41 12.07 -3.48
N SER A 28 4.92 10.84 -3.60
CA SER A 28 5.04 9.92 -2.47
C SER A 28 6.44 9.34 -2.36
N ASP A 29 6.92 9.23 -1.13
CA ASP A 29 8.10 8.45 -0.78
C ASP A 29 7.68 7.00 -0.66
N VAL A 30 8.30 6.14 -1.47
CA VAL A 30 7.88 4.76 -1.65
C VAL A 30 9.04 3.83 -1.42
N ALA A 31 8.85 2.84 -0.54
CA ALA A 31 9.88 1.83 -0.31
C ALA A 31 10.08 0.94 -1.55
N PRO A 32 11.26 0.30 -1.68
CA PRO A 32 11.49 -0.76 -2.65
C PRO A 32 10.43 -1.85 -2.56
N LYS A 33 10.22 -2.57 -3.67
CA LYS A 33 9.38 -3.76 -3.68
C LYS A 33 10.00 -4.86 -2.82
N GLY A 34 9.16 -5.67 -2.21
CA GLY A 34 9.55 -6.83 -1.44
C GLY A 34 9.44 -6.65 0.07
N LEU A 35 9.56 -7.76 0.79
CA LEU A 35 9.51 -7.80 2.24
C LEU A 35 10.77 -8.46 2.81
N ASN A 36 11.60 -7.65 3.46
CA ASN A 36 12.80 -8.07 4.16
C ASN A 36 12.95 -7.33 5.51
N GLU A 37 13.91 -7.75 6.34
CA GLU A 37 14.13 -7.12 7.65
C GLU A 37 14.54 -5.64 7.52
N ASP A 38 15.25 -5.26 6.46
CA ASP A 38 15.72 -3.89 6.23
C ASP A 38 14.56 -2.93 5.94
N ILE A 39 13.58 -3.37 5.14
CA ILE A 39 12.35 -2.64 4.86
C ILE A 39 11.54 -2.48 6.15
N ILE A 40 11.46 -3.52 6.98
CA ILE A 40 10.77 -3.43 8.28
C ILE A 40 11.44 -2.38 9.18
N ARG A 41 12.78 -2.37 9.25
CA ARG A 41 13.54 -1.36 10.01
C ARG A 41 13.36 0.05 9.43
N LEU A 42 13.39 0.19 8.11
CA LEU A 42 13.14 1.45 7.41
C LEU A 42 11.76 2.01 7.75
N ILE A 43 10.71 1.18 7.66
CA ILE A 43 9.33 1.58 7.97
C ILE A 43 9.21 1.99 9.44
N SER A 44 9.79 1.21 10.35
CA SER A 44 9.73 1.50 11.78
C SER A 44 10.43 2.80 12.13
N GLY A 45 11.60 3.06 11.53
CA GLY A 45 12.32 4.33 11.67
C GLY A 45 11.57 5.52 11.10
N LYS A 46 10.98 5.39 9.90
CA LYS A 46 10.13 6.42 9.27
C LYS A 46 8.93 6.80 10.13
N LYS A 47 8.37 5.83 10.87
CA LYS A 47 7.21 6.03 11.74
C LYS A 47 7.57 6.41 13.18
N ASN A 48 8.86 6.53 13.50
CA ASN A 48 9.35 6.80 14.86
C ASN A 48 8.74 5.84 15.91
N GLU A 49 8.67 4.55 15.57
CA GLU A 49 8.07 3.54 16.44
C GLU A 49 8.98 3.21 17.64
N PRO A 50 8.41 2.86 18.80
CA PRO A 50 9.18 2.39 19.94
C PRO A 50 9.83 1.02 19.66
N GLU A 51 10.97 0.74 20.31
CA GLU A 51 11.79 -0.45 20.04
C GLU A 51 11.02 -1.77 20.18
N TRP A 52 10.09 -1.87 21.14
CA TRP A 52 9.28 -3.06 21.33
C TRP A 52 8.40 -3.37 20.10
N MET A 53 7.95 -2.34 19.37
CA MET A 53 7.12 -2.49 18.18
C MET A 53 7.96 -3.00 17.01
N LEU A 54 9.17 -2.48 16.83
CA LEU A 54 10.15 -3.01 15.86
C LEU A 54 10.45 -4.49 16.13
N ALA A 55 10.75 -4.83 17.39
CA ALA A 55 11.02 -6.21 17.78
C ALA A 55 9.81 -7.13 17.51
N TRP A 56 8.60 -6.64 17.76
CA TRP A 56 7.37 -7.37 17.46
C TRP A 56 7.20 -7.63 15.96
N ARG A 57 7.40 -6.60 15.11
CA ARG A 57 7.35 -6.73 13.64
C ARG A 57 8.39 -7.73 13.10
N LEU A 58 9.63 -7.66 13.60
CA LEU A 58 10.69 -8.59 13.18
C LEU A 58 10.37 -10.04 13.58
N ARG A 59 9.81 -10.26 14.77
CA ARG A 59 9.34 -11.60 15.18
C ARG A 59 8.23 -12.12 14.27
N ALA A 60 7.27 -11.27 13.91
CA ALA A 60 6.19 -11.63 13.00
C ALA A 60 6.73 -12.02 11.61
N TYR A 61 7.66 -11.25 11.05
CA TYR A 61 8.31 -11.57 9.77
C TYR A 61 9.05 -12.90 9.81
N ARG A 62 9.84 -13.16 10.85
CA ARG A 62 10.56 -14.43 11.03
C ARG A 62 9.61 -15.61 11.20
N HIS A 63 8.50 -15.41 11.90
CA HIS A 63 7.48 -16.45 12.04
C HIS A 63 6.81 -16.73 10.69
N TRP A 64 6.44 -15.68 9.96
CA TRP A 64 5.83 -15.78 8.63
C TRP A 64 6.74 -16.53 7.65
N GLY A 65 8.04 -16.22 7.60
CA GLY A 65 8.99 -16.95 6.75
C GLY A 65 9.14 -18.44 7.10
N LYS A 66 8.87 -18.84 8.35
CA LYS A 66 8.87 -20.26 8.77
C LYS A 66 7.61 -21.01 8.35
N LEU A 67 6.50 -20.32 8.09
CA LEU A 67 5.25 -20.94 7.63
C LEU A 67 5.30 -21.38 6.16
N ASN A 68 6.45 -21.20 5.50
CA ASN A 68 6.74 -21.68 4.14
C ASN A 68 5.71 -21.24 3.07
N TYR A 69 4.98 -20.15 3.34
CA TYR A 69 4.00 -19.54 2.44
C TYR A 69 2.83 -20.44 2.01
N GLU A 70 2.42 -21.41 2.83
CA GLU A 70 1.19 -22.15 2.52
C GLU A 70 -0.03 -21.25 2.74
N GLU A 71 -0.54 -20.67 1.66
CA GLU A 71 -1.78 -19.92 1.67
C GLU A 71 -2.95 -20.83 2.10
N PRO A 72 -3.80 -20.39 3.05
CA PRO A 72 -4.92 -21.19 3.50
C PRO A 72 -5.94 -21.40 2.37
N ARG A 73 -6.22 -22.66 2.04
CA ARG A 73 -7.14 -23.05 0.94
C ARG A 73 -8.55 -23.43 1.36
N TRP A 74 -8.92 -23.21 2.63
CA TRP A 74 -10.24 -23.57 3.15
C TRP A 74 -11.39 -22.72 2.58
N ALA A 75 -11.09 -21.53 2.06
CA ALA A 75 -12.08 -20.67 1.43
C ALA A 75 -12.39 -21.14 0.00
N LYS A 76 -13.67 -21.15 -0.38
CA LYS A 76 -14.13 -21.50 -1.75
C LYS A 76 -13.98 -20.30 -2.69
N VAL A 77 -12.76 -19.81 -2.84
CA VAL A 77 -12.39 -18.72 -3.75
C VAL A 77 -11.21 -19.17 -4.60
N SER A 78 -11.16 -18.69 -5.85
CA SER A 78 -10.05 -18.95 -6.76
C SER A 78 -9.42 -17.61 -7.13
N PHE A 79 -8.12 -17.50 -6.88
CA PHE A 79 -7.29 -16.36 -7.23
C PHE A 79 -5.91 -16.89 -7.64
N ALA A 80 -5.18 -16.10 -8.43
CA ALA A 80 -3.81 -16.42 -8.79
C ALA A 80 -2.90 -16.30 -7.56
N PRO A 81 -1.81 -17.09 -7.45
CA PRO A 81 -0.87 -16.98 -6.33
C PRO A 81 -0.39 -15.54 -6.13
N ILE A 82 -0.29 -15.10 -4.87
CA ILE A 82 0.15 -13.75 -4.55
C ILE A 82 1.68 -13.73 -4.50
N ASP A 83 2.30 -12.92 -5.35
CA ASP A 83 3.72 -12.60 -5.21
C ASP A 83 3.91 -11.53 -4.14
N TYR A 84 4.13 -11.96 -2.90
CA TYR A 84 4.41 -11.07 -1.78
C TYR A 84 5.69 -10.23 -1.96
N GLN A 85 6.60 -10.63 -2.84
CA GLN A 85 7.82 -9.87 -3.10
C GLN A 85 7.62 -8.76 -4.14
N ASP A 86 6.53 -8.77 -4.90
CA ASP A 86 6.21 -7.70 -5.85
C ASP A 86 5.45 -6.50 -5.22
N VAL A 87 5.10 -6.63 -3.94
CA VAL A 87 4.34 -5.61 -3.20
C VAL A 87 5.26 -4.53 -2.62
N ARG A 88 4.78 -3.29 -2.59
CA ARG A 88 5.42 -2.18 -1.87
C ARG A 88 4.76 -2.01 -0.51
N TYR A 89 5.51 -2.23 0.57
CA TYR A 89 4.96 -2.27 1.92
C TYR A 89 4.92 -0.90 2.63
N TYR A 90 5.42 0.14 1.96
CA TYR A 90 5.37 1.51 2.46
C TYR A 90 5.28 2.51 1.32
N ALA A 91 4.32 3.41 1.44
CA ALA A 91 4.16 4.61 0.64
C ALA A 91 3.61 5.69 1.58
N ALA A 92 4.22 6.86 1.58
CA ALA A 92 3.74 8.02 2.32
C ALA A 92 3.81 9.26 1.43
N PRO A 93 2.82 10.15 1.48
CA PRO A 93 2.87 11.39 0.72
C PRO A 93 4.02 12.28 1.24
N ILE A 94 4.71 12.96 0.33
CA ILE A 94 5.71 13.98 0.64
C ILE A 94 4.96 15.28 0.95
N SER A 95 4.03 15.25 1.90
CA SER A 95 3.42 16.51 2.38
C SER A 95 4.28 17.06 3.49
N THR A 96 4.77 18.28 3.29
CA THR A 96 5.66 19.01 4.22
C THR A 96 4.91 19.73 5.33
N LYS A 97 3.57 19.75 5.31
CA LYS A 97 2.76 20.47 6.29
C LYS A 97 1.56 19.64 6.71
N ASN A 98 1.51 19.29 8.00
CA ASN A 98 0.24 18.95 8.64
C ASN A 98 -0.49 20.29 8.85
N PRO A 99 -1.62 20.53 8.17
CA PRO A 99 -2.39 21.73 8.42
C PRO A 99 -2.93 21.70 9.86
N GLU A 100 -2.77 22.80 10.59
CA GLU A 100 -3.26 22.90 11.99
C GLU A 100 -4.78 23.13 12.03
N SER A 101 -5.38 23.55 10.92
CA SER A 101 -6.82 23.72 10.74
C SER A 101 -7.30 23.22 9.37
N LEU A 102 -8.60 22.98 9.21
CA LEU A 102 -9.19 22.59 7.93
C LEU A 102 -9.01 23.65 6.83
N ASP A 103 -8.79 24.91 7.21
CA ASP A 103 -8.60 26.04 6.27
C ASP A 103 -7.18 26.08 5.68
N GLU A 104 -6.23 25.33 6.27
CA GLU A 104 -4.84 25.22 5.80
C GLU A 104 -4.60 24.01 4.90
N VAL A 105 -5.61 23.15 4.73
CA VAL A 105 -5.55 22.01 3.81
C VAL A 105 -5.51 22.55 2.38
N ASP A 106 -4.60 22.03 1.57
CA ASP A 106 -4.50 22.36 0.16
C ASP A 106 -5.88 22.19 -0.52
N PRO A 107 -6.40 23.18 -1.28
CA PRO A 107 -7.67 23.07 -1.99
C PRO A 107 -7.78 21.83 -2.90
N GLU A 108 -6.66 21.26 -3.35
CA GLU A 108 -6.65 20.00 -4.13
C GLU A 108 -6.83 18.73 -3.28
N MET A 109 -6.80 18.85 -1.95
CA MET A 109 -7.00 17.77 -0.97
C MET A 109 -8.34 17.86 -0.20
N VAL A 110 -9.22 18.82 -0.52
CA VAL A 110 -10.56 19.00 0.07
C VAL A 110 -11.65 18.33 -0.77
#